data_AF-A0A5R8MV00-F1
#
_entry.id   AF-A0A5R8MV00-F1
#
_cell.length_a   1.000
_cell.length_b   1.000
_cell.length_c   1.000
_cell.angle_alpha   90.00
_cell.angle_beta   90.00
_cell.angle_gamma   90.00
#
_symmetry.space_group_name_H-M   'P 1'
#
loop_
_entity.id
_entity.type
_entity.pdbx_description
1 polymer ?
#
loop_
_entity_poly.entity_id
_entity_poly.type
_entity_poly.pdbx_seq_one_letter_code
_entity_poly.pdbx_strand_id
1 'polypeptide(L)'
;MARRSTVQHDPRIAGEPELSARLDTADFDAPPPRRPRRGGWSGGGGRWLVWTGRIILWALIVVVVVNGIRAPFERFTRQEVAAPNGAVQEQHGFPVERGMAFAAQFAGVYLNFNPDDATSRSSKLAAFLAQGMDPQMGWDGFGKLAAVAVQAYDLKASDANNAVVSVAFQSGPRRMLLSVPIYYSGDDAGERFVVSGRPAILPAPAPADLPQVAKPETDDAAAAELKPQLEGFFKDYADGDTAGLQRYVAAGKSLPSFGGALTFAELKEIVVPVGGATREIQAVVVWTVPNGDVPPTPDSTDPATAGGHLEQAYRLTVEKQGDKWFVADIRGAGRVAD
;
A
#
# COMPACT_ATOMS: atom_id res chain seq x y z
N MET A 1 -33.39 -45.61 24.84
CA MET A 1 -34.59 -46.39 24.45
C MET A 1 -35.01 -45.96 23.05
N ALA A 2 -35.38 -46.94 22.22
CA ALA A 2 -35.46 -46.88 20.77
C ALA A 2 -36.63 -46.07 20.18
N ARG A 3 -36.46 -45.59 18.93
CA ARG A 3 -37.38 -45.69 17.75
C ARG A 3 -36.84 -44.75 16.64
N ARG A 4 -36.19 -45.30 15.61
CA ARG A 4 -36.71 -45.79 14.30
C ARG A 4 -36.95 -44.67 13.27
N SER A 5 -36.18 -44.80 12.19
CA SER A 5 -36.31 -44.23 10.85
C SER A 5 -37.68 -44.43 10.21
N THR A 6 -38.13 -43.46 9.40
CA THR A 6 -38.82 -43.72 8.13
C THR A 6 -38.58 -42.53 7.17
N VAL A 7 -37.79 -42.80 6.14
CA VAL A 7 -37.77 -42.07 4.87
C VAL A 7 -39.06 -42.42 4.12
N GLN A 8 -39.73 -41.41 3.55
CA GLN A 8 -40.85 -41.60 2.64
C GLN A 8 -40.62 -40.75 1.38
N HIS A 9 -40.43 -41.45 0.27
CA HIS A 9 -40.42 -40.97 -1.10
C HIS A 9 -41.77 -41.35 -1.73
N ASP A 10 -42.38 -40.47 -2.53
CA ASP A 10 -43.11 -40.78 -3.79
C ASP A 10 -43.59 -39.48 -4.52
N PRO A 11 -44.08 -39.46 -5.78
CA PRO A 11 -43.24 -39.53 -6.98
C PRO A 11 -43.67 -38.66 -8.21
N ARG A 12 -42.79 -38.70 -9.26
CA ARG A 12 -43.03 -38.73 -10.73
C ARG A 12 -43.72 -37.55 -11.44
N ILE A 13 -43.04 -37.01 -12.47
CA ILE A 13 -43.34 -37.05 -13.94
C ILE A 13 -41.98 -36.86 -14.67
N ALA A 14 -41.32 -37.89 -15.24
CA ALA A 14 -41.39 -38.40 -16.63
C ALA A 14 -41.00 -37.36 -17.72
N GLY A 15 -40.10 -37.60 -18.68
CA GLY A 15 -39.35 -38.80 -19.05
C GLY A 15 -38.31 -38.52 -20.16
N GLU A 16 -37.38 -39.46 -20.33
CA GLU A 16 -36.56 -39.66 -21.52
C GLU A 16 -37.34 -40.44 -22.59
N PRO A 17 -36.77 -40.66 -23.79
CA PRO A 17 -36.40 -42.05 -24.10
C PRO A 17 -35.03 -42.25 -24.80
N GLU A 18 -34.34 -43.27 -24.30
CA GLU A 18 -33.73 -44.42 -25.02
C GLU A 18 -32.54 -44.19 -25.97
N LEU A 19 -31.33 -44.71 -25.69
CA LEU A 19 -30.83 -46.11 -25.64
C LEU A 19 -30.27 -46.63 -26.98
N SER A 20 -29.17 -47.38 -26.81
CA SER A 20 -28.51 -48.34 -27.72
C SER A 20 -27.32 -47.79 -28.54
N ALA A 21 -26.23 -48.52 -28.80
CA ALA A 21 -25.57 -49.66 -28.18
C ALA A 21 -24.14 -49.74 -28.79
N ARG A 22 -23.32 -50.63 -28.25
CA ARG A 22 -21.87 -50.83 -28.46
C ARG A 22 -21.39 -51.35 -29.83
N LEU A 23 -20.10 -51.06 -30.08
CA LEU A 23 -18.98 -51.87 -30.64
C LEU A 23 -18.80 -52.09 -32.17
N ASP A 24 -17.67 -51.52 -32.65
CA ASP A 24 -16.59 -52.07 -33.50
C ASP A 24 -16.87 -52.98 -34.71
N THR A 25 -16.44 -52.56 -35.90
CA THR A 25 -15.20 -52.98 -36.62
C THR A 25 -15.28 -52.67 -38.12
N ALA A 26 -14.13 -52.23 -38.68
CA ALA A 26 -13.54 -52.47 -40.03
C ALA A 26 -14.42 -52.39 -41.30
N ASP A 27 -13.99 -52.04 -42.50
CA ASP A 27 -12.84 -51.41 -43.17
C ASP A 27 -13.22 -51.45 -44.68
N PHE A 28 -12.56 -50.68 -45.54
CA PHE A 28 -12.65 -50.67 -47.02
C PHE A 28 -13.96 -50.16 -47.69
N ASP A 29 -13.91 -49.08 -48.49
CA ASP A 29 -13.53 -49.14 -49.93
C ASP A 29 -13.57 -47.73 -50.59
N ALA A 30 -12.88 -47.58 -51.72
CA ALA A 30 -12.33 -46.33 -52.27
C ALA A 30 -13.30 -45.49 -53.21
N PRO A 31 -12.87 -44.41 -53.92
CA PRO A 31 -13.54 -43.08 -54.00
C PRO A 31 -14.17 -42.71 -55.38
N PRO A 32 -14.73 -41.48 -55.56
CA PRO A 32 -14.47 -40.73 -56.81
C PRO A 32 -14.42 -39.16 -56.59
N PRO A 33 -14.38 -38.28 -57.63
CA PRO A 33 -13.16 -37.72 -58.21
C PRO A 33 -13.05 -36.17 -58.20
N ARG A 34 -11.85 -35.70 -58.57
CA ARG A 34 -11.32 -34.31 -58.66
C ARG A 34 -12.06 -33.37 -59.63
N ARG A 35 -12.03 -32.04 -59.36
CA ARG A 35 -11.48 -30.92 -60.21
C ARG A 35 -11.89 -29.51 -59.66
N PRO A 36 -11.32 -28.35 -60.12
CA PRO A 36 -10.00 -27.84 -59.72
C PRO A 36 -9.96 -26.30 -59.48
N ARG A 37 -8.76 -25.76 -59.18
CA ARG A 37 -8.34 -24.32 -59.25
C ARG A 37 -8.85 -23.46 -58.07
N ARG A 38 -8.12 -22.47 -57.54
CA ARG A 38 -6.96 -21.70 -58.02
C ARG A 38 -6.39 -20.93 -56.82
N GLY A 39 -5.06 -20.86 -56.73
CA GLY A 39 -4.32 -19.67 -56.26
C GLY A 39 -4.31 -19.36 -54.77
N GLY A 40 -3.11 -19.32 -54.18
CA GLY A 40 -2.90 -18.70 -52.88
C GLY A 40 -1.59 -19.11 -52.25
N TRP A 41 -0.52 -18.45 -52.64
CA TRP A 41 0.82 -18.59 -52.07
C TRP A 41 0.86 -18.20 -50.58
N SER A 42 1.82 -18.81 -49.89
CA SER A 42 2.60 -18.31 -48.74
C SER A 42 2.14 -18.67 -47.33
N GLY A 43 3.12 -19.03 -46.49
CA GLY A 43 3.05 -18.72 -45.06
C GLY A 43 3.12 -19.89 -44.06
N GLY A 44 3.73 -21.02 -44.41
CA GLY A 44 4.15 -22.00 -43.40
C GLY A 44 5.33 -21.47 -42.59
N GLY A 45 5.07 -20.75 -41.49
CA GLY A 45 6.13 -20.24 -40.64
C GLY A 45 5.65 -19.25 -39.59
N GLY A 46 4.92 -19.71 -38.56
CA GLY A 46 4.47 -18.80 -37.50
C GLY A 46 4.08 -19.44 -36.17
N ARG A 47 4.04 -20.76 -36.06
CA ARG A 47 3.57 -21.43 -34.82
C ARG A 47 4.70 -21.92 -33.91
N TRP A 48 5.96 -21.96 -34.37
CA TRP A 48 7.09 -22.36 -33.55
C TRP A 48 7.66 -21.22 -32.70
N LEU A 49 7.65 -19.98 -33.22
CA LEU A 49 8.06 -18.80 -32.44
C LEU A 49 7.16 -18.51 -31.23
N VAL A 50 5.87 -18.84 -31.29
CA VAL A 50 4.95 -18.65 -30.16
C VAL A 50 5.28 -19.58 -28.99
N TRP A 51 5.85 -20.76 -29.27
CA TRP A 51 6.13 -21.76 -28.25
C TRP A 51 7.44 -21.46 -27.50
N THR A 52 8.50 -21.07 -28.21
CA THR A 52 9.73 -20.55 -27.59
C THR A 52 9.49 -19.22 -26.88
N GLY A 53 8.66 -18.34 -27.44
CA GLY A 53 8.26 -17.09 -26.81
C GLY A 53 7.56 -17.29 -25.46
N ARG A 54 6.69 -18.29 -25.34
CA ARG A 54 6.01 -18.60 -24.06
C ARG A 54 6.93 -19.21 -23.02
N ILE A 55 7.89 -20.04 -23.40
CA ILE A 55 8.87 -20.59 -22.44
C ILE A 55 9.78 -19.48 -21.90
N ILE A 56 10.22 -18.56 -22.77
CA ILE A 56 10.99 -17.39 -22.34
C ILE A 56 10.14 -16.46 -21.48
N LEU A 57 8.87 -16.26 -21.82
CA LEU A 57 7.94 -15.46 -21.01
C LEU A 57 7.70 -16.08 -19.63
N TRP A 58 7.47 -17.40 -19.55
CA TRP A 58 7.31 -18.10 -18.28
C TRP A 58 8.60 -18.11 -17.46
N ALA A 59 9.76 -18.29 -18.09
CA ALA A 59 11.05 -18.17 -17.42
C ALA A 59 11.28 -16.74 -16.90
N LEU A 60 10.90 -15.71 -17.66
CA LEU A 60 10.99 -14.31 -17.25
C LEU A 60 10.01 -13.99 -16.12
N ILE A 61 8.78 -14.52 -16.15
CA ILE A 61 7.82 -14.40 -15.04
C ILE A 61 8.36 -15.07 -13.78
N VAL A 62 8.93 -16.28 -13.88
CA VAL A 62 9.53 -16.96 -12.72
C VAL A 62 10.73 -16.18 -12.19
N VAL A 63 11.59 -15.64 -13.05
CA VAL A 63 12.70 -14.77 -12.63
C VAL A 63 12.19 -13.47 -12.01
N VAL A 64 11.12 -12.86 -12.52
CA VAL A 64 10.50 -11.66 -11.95
C VAL A 64 9.76 -11.97 -10.64
N VAL A 65 9.21 -13.15 -10.44
CA VAL A 65 8.59 -13.54 -9.16
C VAL A 65 9.65 -13.88 -8.12
N VAL A 66 10.78 -14.49 -8.53
CA VAL A 66 11.90 -14.84 -7.65
C VAL A 66 12.79 -13.63 -7.33
N ASN A 67 12.97 -12.67 -8.24
CA ASN A 67 13.75 -11.44 -8.03
C ASN A 67 12.90 -10.18 -7.75
N GLY A 68 11.60 -10.17 -8.04
CA GLY A 68 10.73 -8.99 -7.93
C GLY A 68 10.29 -8.62 -6.53
N ILE A 69 10.66 -9.42 -5.52
CA ILE A 69 10.55 -9.03 -4.11
C ILE A 69 11.73 -8.12 -3.68
N ARG A 70 12.72 -7.87 -4.56
CA ARG A 70 13.92 -7.06 -4.23
C ARG A 70 13.92 -5.60 -4.71
N ALA A 71 12.91 -5.12 -5.43
CA ALA A 71 13.05 -3.88 -6.22
C ALA A 71 12.08 -2.71 -5.91
N PRO A 72 11.72 -2.45 -4.63
CA PRO A 72 11.52 -1.05 -4.23
C PRO A 72 12.50 -0.56 -3.16
N PHE A 73 13.43 -1.39 -2.67
CA PHE A 73 14.34 -0.97 -1.59
C PHE A 73 15.66 -0.31 -2.06
N GLU A 74 15.98 -0.32 -3.35
CA GLU A 74 17.20 0.32 -3.87
C GLU A 74 17.04 1.82 -4.18
N ARG A 75 15.85 2.41 -3.98
CA ARG A 75 15.65 3.86 -4.15
C ARG A 75 15.89 4.68 -2.88
N PHE A 76 16.11 4.05 -1.73
CA PHE A 76 16.45 4.75 -0.48
C PHE A 76 17.97 4.89 -0.25
N THR A 77 18.82 4.33 -1.12
CA THR A 77 20.28 4.46 -1.01
C THR A 77 20.90 5.45 -2.01
N ARG A 78 20.08 6.19 -2.78
CA ARG A 78 20.54 7.32 -3.61
C ARG A 78 19.89 8.63 -3.20
N GLN A 79 20.20 9.05 -1.99
CA GLN A 79 20.18 10.46 -1.65
C GLN A 79 21.44 10.75 -0.83
N GLU A 80 22.58 10.83 -1.53
CA GLU A 80 23.72 11.60 -1.04
C GLU A 80 23.30 13.07 -1.05
N VAL A 81 22.72 13.51 0.06
CA VAL A 81 22.81 14.90 0.47
C VAL A 81 24.03 14.95 1.36
N ALA A 82 25.11 15.57 0.87
CA ALA A 82 26.26 15.92 1.69
C ALA A 82 25.76 16.78 2.86
N ALA A 83 25.71 16.20 4.06
CA ALA A 83 25.52 16.96 5.29
C ALA A 83 26.85 17.67 5.63
N PRO A 84 26.81 18.94 6.06
CA PRO A 84 28.03 19.64 6.46
C PRO A 84 28.60 18.96 7.70
N ASN A 85 29.93 18.88 7.77
CA ASN A 85 30.70 18.34 8.90
C ASN A 85 30.22 18.94 10.23
N GLY A 86 29.32 18.24 10.91
CA GLY A 86 28.96 18.47 12.29
C GLY A 86 29.98 17.77 13.17
N ALA A 87 30.55 18.52 14.12
CA ALA A 87 31.51 18.01 15.09
C ALA A 87 31.01 16.69 15.73
N VAL A 88 31.93 15.73 15.87
CA VAL A 88 31.71 14.48 16.60
C VAL A 88 31.41 14.84 18.05
N GLN A 89 30.14 14.91 18.40
CA GLN A 89 29.72 14.84 19.80
C GLN A 89 29.95 13.41 20.24
N GLU A 90 30.80 13.20 21.25
CA GLU A 90 30.92 11.91 21.93
C GLU A 90 29.52 11.51 22.44
N GLN A 91 28.86 10.61 21.70
CA GLN A 91 27.57 10.07 22.10
C GLN A 91 27.80 9.08 23.25
N HIS A 92 27.68 9.57 24.49
CA HIS A 92 27.81 8.78 25.71
C HIS A 92 26.61 7.84 25.97
N GLY A 93 25.81 7.52 24.95
CA GLY A 93 24.56 6.78 25.08
C GLY A 93 24.34 5.81 23.94
N PHE A 94 23.37 4.91 24.12
CA PHE A 94 23.05 3.90 23.12
C PHE A 94 22.69 4.57 21.77
N PRO A 95 23.32 4.18 20.66
CA PRO A 95 23.06 4.76 19.33
C PRO A 95 21.69 4.34 18.77
N VAL A 96 20.64 5.08 19.15
CA VAL A 96 19.23 4.74 18.93
C VAL A 96 18.90 4.47 17.46
N GLU A 97 19.20 5.41 16.55
CA GLU A 97 18.85 5.29 15.13
C GLU A 97 19.51 4.08 14.46
N ARG A 98 20.80 3.86 14.76
CA ARG A 98 21.56 2.72 14.24
C ARG A 98 21.04 1.39 14.78
N GLY A 99 20.70 1.33 16.06
CA GLY A 99 20.10 0.14 16.68
C GLY A 99 18.71 -0.19 16.11
N MET A 100 17.87 0.83 15.86
CA MET A 100 16.58 0.65 15.20
C MET A 100 16.72 0.10 13.77
N ALA A 101 17.66 0.64 12.99
CA ALA A 101 17.94 0.15 11.64
C ALA A 101 18.45 -1.31 11.64
N PHE A 102 19.39 -1.62 12.54
CA PHE A 102 19.93 -2.97 12.71
C PHE A 102 18.82 -3.99 13.04
N ALA A 103 17.96 -3.66 14.01
CA ALA A 103 16.87 -4.54 14.41
C ALA A 103 15.82 -4.73 13.30
N ALA A 104 15.51 -3.68 12.52
CA ALA A 104 14.60 -3.79 11.38
C ALA A 104 15.15 -4.72 10.29
N GLN A 105 16.46 -4.66 10.00
CA GLN A 105 17.11 -5.57 9.06
C GLN A 105 17.10 -7.02 9.55
N PHE A 106 17.44 -7.25 10.82
CA PHE A 106 17.32 -8.58 11.45
C PHE A 106 15.89 -9.11 11.34
N ALA A 107 14.89 -8.29 11.70
CA ALA A 107 13.48 -8.67 11.67
C ALA A 107 13.02 -9.06 10.26
N GLY A 108 13.49 -8.36 9.23
CA GLY A 108 13.19 -8.68 7.83
C GLY A 108 13.63 -10.11 7.43
N VAL A 109 14.74 -10.61 7.99
CA VAL A 109 15.19 -11.99 7.78
C VAL A 109 14.49 -12.96 8.73
N TYR A 110 14.35 -12.59 10.01
CA TYR A 110 13.79 -13.46 11.04
C TYR A 110 12.31 -13.82 10.79
N LEU A 111 11.51 -12.84 10.37
CA LEU A 111 10.05 -12.96 10.22
C LEU A 111 9.60 -13.60 8.90
N ASN A 112 10.54 -13.93 8.01
CA ASN A 112 10.23 -14.56 6.72
C ASN A 112 10.80 -15.98 6.70
N PHE A 113 10.03 -16.93 7.24
CA PHE A 113 10.40 -18.34 7.33
C PHE A 113 9.62 -19.19 6.33
N ASN A 114 10.37 -20.04 5.62
CA ASN A 114 9.88 -21.11 4.76
C ASN A 114 10.82 -22.33 4.95
N PRO A 115 10.32 -23.56 5.15
CA PRO A 115 11.17 -24.74 5.33
C PRO A 115 12.11 -24.97 4.15
N ASP A 116 11.65 -24.68 2.93
CA ASP A 116 12.41 -24.84 1.70
C ASP A 116 13.68 -23.94 1.65
N ASP A 117 13.65 -22.82 2.38
CA ASP A 117 14.71 -21.80 2.39
C ASP A 117 15.45 -21.70 3.73
N ALA A 118 15.22 -22.64 4.66
CA ALA A 118 15.69 -22.54 6.06
C ALA A 118 17.20 -22.32 6.18
N THR A 119 18.00 -23.01 5.35
CA THR A 119 19.47 -22.89 5.32
C THR A 119 19.93 -21.52 4.80
N SER A 120 19.28 -21.01 3.76
CA SER A 120 19.57 -19.67 3.21
C SER A 120 19.24 -18.59 4.24
N ARG A 121 18.12 -18.73 4.94
CA ARG A 121 17.71 -17.82 6.01
C ARG A 121 18.71 -17.82 7.18
N SER A 122 19.12 -18.99 7.67
CA SER A 122 20.10 -19.06 8.78
C SER A 122 21.46 -18.46 8.41
N SER A 123 21.90 -18.63 7.16
CA SER A 123 23.12 -17.99 6.66
C SER A 123 23.01 -16.45 6.70
N LYS A 124 21.87 -15.89 6.29
CA LYS A 124 21.60 -14.45 6.39
C LYS A 124 21.53 -13.96 7.83
N LEU A 125 20.96 -14.76 8.74
CA LEU A 125 20.89 -14.42 10.16
C LEU A 125 22.26 -14.33 10.82
N ALA A 126 23.25 -15.11 10.36
CA ALA A 126 24.58 -15.15 10.97
C ALA A 126 25.26 -13.77 11.11
N ALA A 127 24.94 -12.81 10.22
CA ALA A 127 25.46 -11.45 10.28
C ALA A 127 24.93 -10.64 11.50
N PHE A 128 23.86 -11.10 12.14
CA PHE A 128 23.20 -10.40 13.26
C PHE A 128 23.41 -11.11 14.61
N LEU A 129 23.86 -12.37 14.61
CA LEU A 129 23.88 -13.19 15.81
C LEU A 129 25.23 -13.14 16.52
N ALA A 130 25.19 -13.11 17.85
CA ALA A 130 26.36 -13.36 18.66
C ALA A 130 26.86 -14.81 18.46
N GLN A 131 28.15 -15.04 18.69
CA GLN A 131 28.73 -16.38 18.59
C GLN A 131 28.04 -17.36 19.55
N GLY A 132 27.77 -18.56 19.06
CA GLY A 132 27.14 -19.63 19.85
C GLY A 132 25.60 -19.56 19.96
N MET A 133 24.95 -18.58 19.33
CA MET A 133 23.48 -18.54 19.26
C MET A 133 22.93 -19.60 18.30
N ASP A 134 21.68 -20.03 18.56
CA ASP A 134 20.92 -20.90 17.67
C ASP A 134 20.73 -20.21 16.29
N PRO A 135 21.26 -20.78 15.19
CA PRO A 135 21.16 -20.18 13.86
C PRO A 135 19.72 -20.15 13.32
N GLN A 136 18.80 -20.93 13.90
CA GLN A 136 17.37 -20.88 13.57
C GLN A 136 16.58 -19.90 14.46
N MET A 137 17.18 -19.40 15.54
CA MET A 137 16.57 -18.44 16.46
C MET A 137 15.18 -18.89 16.95
N GLY A 138 15.03 -20.18 17.25
CA GLY A 138 13.81 -20.78 17.78
C GLY A 138 12.81 -21.33 16.76
N TRP A 139 13.11 -21.28 15.45
CA TRP A 139 12.33 -22.02 14.44
C TRP A 139 12.65 -23.51 14.50
N ASP A 140 11.61 -24.35 14.55
CA ASP A 140 11.74 -25.81 14.60
C ASP A 140 11.86 -26.47 13.21
N GLY A 141 11.80 -25.66 12.15
CA GLY A 141 11.87 -26.13 10.77
C GLY A 141 10.50 -26.26 10.10
N PHE A 142 9.39 -26.06 10.82
CA PHE A 142 8.04 -26.27 10.31
C PHE A 142 7.22 -24.97 10.20
N GLY A 143 6.14 -25.03 9.41
CA GLY A 143 5.26 -23.88 9.19
C GLY A 143 5.86 -22.83 8.25
N LYS A 144 5.13 -21.74 8.02
CA LYS A 144 5.58 -20.60 7.22
C LYS A 144 5.17 -19.31 7.91
N LEU A 145 6.01 -18.29 7.83
CA LEU A 145 5.68 -16.93 8.23
C LEU A 145 6.17 -15.99 7.14
N ALA A 146 5.28 -15.10 6.70
CA ALA A 146 5.60 -14.05 5.76
C ALA A 146 5.21 -12.71 6.41
N ALA A 147 6.17 -11.80 6.45
CA ALA A 147 6.00 -10.47 7.01
C ALA A 147 6.29 -9.40 5.95
N VAL A 148 5.39 -8.42 5.89
CA VAL A 148 5.51 -7.20 5.09
C VAL A 148 5.48 -5.98 6.00
N ALA A 149 5.78 -4.80 5.43
CA ALA A 149 5.78 -3.54 6.16
C ALA A 149 6.60 -3.58 7.47
N VAL A 150 7.78 -4.22 7.42
CA VAL A 150 8.69 -4.35 8.56
C VAL A 150 9.36 -3.00 8.80
N GLN A 151 9.13 -2.41 9.96
CA GLN A 151 9.63 -1.08 10.32
C GLN A 151 9.94 -0.99 11.82
N ALA A 152 11.02 -0.32 12.19
CA ALA A 152 11.29 -0.01 13.58
C ALA A 152 10.14 0.84 14.16
N TYR A 153 9.73 0.53 15.39
CA TYR A 153 8.58 1.15 16.05
C TYR A 153 8.99 1.96 17.27
N ASP A 154 9.77 1.36 18.17
CA ASP A 154 10.23 1.99 19.41
C ASP A 154 11.53 1.32 19.86
N LEU A 155 12.32 2.01 20.69
CA LEU A 155 13.54 1.48 21.30
C LEU A 155 13.59 1.86 22.77
N LYS A 156 13.85 0.86 23.62
CA LYS A 156 14.08 1.04 25.05
C LYS A 156 15.51 0.64 25.37
N ALA A 157 16.39 1.63 25.54
CA ALA A 157 17.74 1.40 26.03
C ALA A 157 17.70 1.17 27.54
N SER A 158 18.31 0.08 28.01
CA SER A 158 18.51 -0.14 29.44
C SER A 158 19.79 0.51 29.95
N ASP A 159 20.80 0.62 29.08
CA ASP A 159 22.09 1.26 29.35
C ASP A 159 22.77 1.67 28.01
N ALA A 160 24.05 2.06 28.04
CA ALA A 160 24.80 2.50 26.86
C ALA A 160 25.02 1.38 25.82
N ASN A 161 24.92 0.12 26.22
CA ASN A 161 25.23 -1.03 25.40
C ASN A 161 24.00 -1.90 25.10
N ASN A 162 22.96 -1.88 25.93
CA ASN A 162 21.83 -2.78 25.81
C ASN A 162 20.53 -2.03 25.50
N ALA A 163 19.77 -2.56 24.55
CA ALA A 163 18.45 -2.06 24.22
C ALA A 163 17.51 -3.17 23.76
N VAL A 164 16.22 -2.92 23.86
CA VAL A 164 15.18 -3.74 23.21
C VAL A 164 14.47 -2.88 22.18
N VAL A 165 14.51 -3.31 20.93
CA VAL A 165 13.82 -2.64 19.82
C VAL A 165 12.50 -3.34 19.54
N SER A 166 11.42 -2.58 19.51
CA SER A 166 10.15 -3.05 18.97
C SER A 166 10.12 -2.77 17.47
N VAL A 167 9.86 -3.80 16.66
CA VAL A 167 9.72 -3.70 15.21
C VAL A 167 8.29 -4.05 14.82
N ALA A 168 7.57 -3.11 14.21
CA ALA A 168 6.23 -3.38 13.68
C ALA A 168 6.32 -4.14 12.36
N PHE A 169 5.41 -5.10 12.18
CA PHE A 169 5.26 -5.83 10.93
C PHE A 169 3.80 -6.25 10.71
N GLN A 170 3.48 -6.62 9.47
CA GLN A 170 2.19 -7.18 9.11
C GLN A 170 2.36 -8.60 8.59
N SER A 171 1.51 -9.51 9.07
CA SER A 171 1.38 -10.86 8.53
C SER A 171 -0.09 -11.16 8.25
N GLY A 172 -0.43 -11.35 6.98
CA GLY A 172 -1.82 -11.36 6.52
C GLY A 172 -2.57 -10.10 6.97
N PRO A 173 -3.75 -10.21 7.61
CA PRO A 173 -4.51 -9.06 8.07
C PRO A 173 -4.04 -8.50 9.43
N ARG A 174 -3.03 -9.11 10.08
CA ARG A 174 -2.65 -8.77 11.46
C ARG A 174 -1.41 -7.90 11.50
N ARG A 175 -1.51 -6.76 12.17
CA ARG A 175 -0.36 -5.97 12.62
C ARG A 175 0.12 -6.49 13.97
N MET A 176 1.42 -6.69 14.11
CA MET A 176 2.07 -7.16 15.33
C MET A 176 3.40 -6.43 15.55
N LEU A 177 3.98 -6.61 16.73
CA LEU A 177 5.34 -6.16 17.05
C LEU A 177 6.27 -7.37 17.22
N LEU A 178 7.55 -7.20 16.91
CA LEU A 178 8.63 -8.10 17.28
C LEU A 178 9.56 -7.34 18.22
N SER A 179 9.72 -7.80 19.46
CA SER A 179 10.73 -7.27 20.37
C SER A 179 12.07 -7.95 20.11
N VAL A 180 13.10 -7.17 19.81
CA VAL A 180 14.45 -7.64 19.47
C VAL A 180 15.44 -7.09 20.51
N PRO A 181 15.97 -7.93 21.41
CA PRO A 181 17.05 -7.53 22.31
C PRO A 181 18.36 -7.40 21.52
N ILE A 182 19.04 -6.26 21.66
CA ILE A 182 20.29 -5.95 20.97
C ILE A 182 21.36 -5.45 21.94
N TYR A 183 22.61 -5.73 21.59
CA TYR A 183 23.81 -5.23 22.26
C TYR A 183 24.65 -4.40 21.28
N TYR A 184 25.20 -3.30 21.77
CA TYR A 184 26.11 -2.39 21.08
C TYR A 184 27.47 -2.42 21.79
N SER A 185 28.56 -2.70 21.07
CA SER A 185 29.89 -2.80 21.70
C SER A 185 30.53 -1.45 21.99
N GLY A 186 30.30 -0.45 21.12
CA GLY A 186 30.79 0.92 21.32
C GLY A 186 32.30 1.08 21.53
N ASP A 187 33.09 0.06 21.20
CA ASP A 187 34.53 0.00 21.43
C ASP A 187 35.33 0.39 20.18
N ASP A 188 36.61 0.77 20.36
CA ASP A 188 37.53 1.17 19.28
C ASP A 188 37.69 0.09 18.19
N ALA A 189 37.36 -1.16 18.51
CA ALA A 189 37.40 -2.28 17.59
C ALA A 189 36.21 -2.29 16.61
N GLY A 190 35.23 -1.40 16.76
CA GLY A 190 34.16 -1.15 15.80
C GLY A 190 32.80 -0.97 16.48
N GLU A 191 32.09 0.08 16.07
CA GLU A 191 30.71 0.37 16.46
C GLU A 191 29.74 -0.69 15.93
N ARG A 192 29.67 -1.84 16.61
CA ARG A 192 28.97 -3.05 16.14
C ARG A 192 27.73 -3.35 16.98
N PHE A 193 26.74 -3.94 16.32
CA PHE A 193 25.53 -4.47 16.95
C PHE A 193 25.45 -5.98 16.81
N VAL A 194 24.85 -6.62 17.80
CA VAL A 194 24.43 -8.02 17.75
C VAL A 194 23.07 -8.17 18.40
N VAL A 195 22.31 -9.17 17.97
CA VAL A 195 21.14 -9.63 18.72
C VAL A 195 21.64 -10.35 19.97
N SER A 196 21.19 -9.89 21.14
CA SER A 196 21.68 -10.37 22.44
C SER A 196 20.79 -11.46 23.06
N GLY A 197 19.66 -11.78 22.43
CA GLY A 197 18.72 -12.78 22.95
C GLY A 197 17.63 -13.18 21.96
N ARG A 198 16.73 -14.07 22.37
CA ARG A 198 15.60 -14.49 21.53
C ARG A 198 14.59 -13.35 21.37
N PRO A 199 14.13 -13.05 20.15
CA PRO A 199 13.07 -12.09 19.95
C PRO A 199 11.71 -12.69 20.34
N ALA A 200 10.70 -11.84 20.53
CA ALA A 200 9.34 -12.26 20.86
C ALA A 200 8.30 -11.48 20.05
N ILE A 201 7.28 -12.18 19.55
CA ILE A 201 6.14 -11.54 18.88
C ILE A 201 5.16 -11.06 19.94
N LEU A 202 4.74 -9.80 19.83
CA LEU A 202 3.83 -9.11 20.73
C LEU A 202 2.62 -8.59 19.93
N PRO A 203 1.45 -8.41 20.56
CA PRO A 203 0.33 -7.73 19.92
C PRO A 203 0.69 -6.29 19.56
N ALA A 204 0.10 -5.77 18.48
CA ALA A 204 0.20 -4.34 18.18
C ALA A 204 -0.55 -3.52 19.25
N PRO A 205 -0.07 -2.30 19.56
CA PRO A 205 -0.79 -1.38 20.45
C PRO A 205 -2.20 -1.10 19.92
N ALA A 206 -3.17 -1.05 20.83
CA ALA A 206 -4.53 -0.64 20.50
C ALA A 206 -4.55 0.82 20.01
N PRO A 207 -5.51 1.21 19.15
CA PRO A 207 -5.76 2.61 18.84
C PRO A 207 -5.95 3.42 20.13
N ALA A 208 -5.44 4.64 20.15
CA ALA A 208 -5.63 5.55 21.27
C ALA A 208 -7.07 6.09 21.30
N ASP A 209 -7.59 6.33 22.51
CA ASP A 209 -8.82 7.08 22.68
C ASP A 209 -8.60 8.53 22.24
N LEU A 210 -9.52 9.05 21.43
CA LEU A 210 -9.47 10.42 20.94
C LEU A 210 -10.49 11.29 21.71
N PRO A 211 -10.04 12.23 22.56
CA PRO A 211 -10.95 13.15 23.24
C PRO A 211 -11.72 14.03 22.26
N GLN A 212 -13.03 14.11 22.46
CA GLN A 212 -13.93 14.97 21.69
C GLN A 212 -13.70 16.44 22.05
N VAL A 213 -13.76 17.32 21.05
CA VAL A 213 -13.63 18.77 21.20
C VAL A 213 -14.97 19.41 20.85
N ALA A 214 -15.40 20.42 21.61
CA ALA A 214 -16.67 21.10 21.36
C ALA A 214 -16.66 21.86 20.02
N LYS A 215 -17.77 21.75 19.27
CA LYS A 215 -17.97 22.44 18.00
C LYS A 215 -17.89 23.97 18.16
N PRO A 216 -17.15 24.68 17.29
CA PRO A 216 -17.14 26.14 17.31
C PRO A 216 -18.49 26.70 16.86
N GLU A 217 -18.79 27.93 17.27
CA GLU A 217 -19.90 28.69 16.71
C GLU A 217 -19.62 29.05 15.25
N THR A 218 -20.62 28.87 14.38
CA THR A 218 -20.49 29.01 12.92
C THR A 218 -21.19 30.27 12.38
N ASP A 219 -20.66 30.80 11.29
CA ASP A 219 -21.20 31.94 10.54
C ASP A 219 -21.69 31.45 9.17
N ASP A 220 -22.97 31.09 9.10
CA ASP A 220 -23.61 30.52 7.90
C ASP A 220 -23.68 31.52 6.73
N ALA A 221 -23.75 32.82 7.03
CA ALA A 221 -23.77 33.86 6.01
C ALA A 221 -22.41 33.93 5.30
N ALA A 222 -21.31 33.93 6.06
CA ALA A 222 -19.97 33.86 5.48
C ALA A 222 -19.72 32.52 4.75
N ALA A 223 -20.27 31.41 5.24
CA ALA A 223 -20.19 30.12 4.54
C ALA A 223 -20.87 30.18 3.16
N ALA A 224 -22.06 30.82 3.07
CA ALA A 224 -22.75 31.02 1.81
C ALA A 224 -21.98 31.94 0.85
N GLU A 225 -21.32 32.98 1.35
CA GLU A 225 -20.44 33.85 0.53
C GLU A 225 -19.22 33.10 -0.03
N LEU A 226 -18.62 32.21 0.78
CA LEU A 226 -17.40 31.47 0.45
C LEU A 226 -17.64 30.30 -0.50
N LYS A 227 -18.81 29.63 -0.42
CA LYS A 227 -19.09 28.40 -1.18
C LYS A 227 -18.76 28.47 -2.67
N PRO A 228 -19.33 29.40 -3.47
CA PRO A 228 -19.03 29.45 -4.91
C PRO A 228 -17.56 29.80 -5.20
N GLN A 229 -16.91 30.55 -4.31
CA GLN A 229 -15.50 30.92 -4.45
C GLN A 229 -14.60 29.70 -4.21
N LEU A 230 -14.94 28.88 -3.22
CA LEU A 230 -14.22 27.65 -2.91
C LEU A 230 -14.45 26.56 -3.95
N GLU A 231 -15.64 26.44 -4.53
CA GLU A 231 -15.89 25.54 -5.66
C GLU A 231 -14.99 25.89 -6.86
N GLY A 232 -14.90 27.18 -7.21
CA GLY A 232 -13.98 27.67 -8.25
C GLY A 232 -12.51 27.46 -7.90
N PHE A 233 -12.12 27.78 -6.67
CA PHE A 233 -10.76 27.54 -6.18
C PHE A 233 -10.37 26.07 -6.29
N PHE A 234 -11.20 25.14 -5.77
CA PHE A 234 -10.87 23.72 -5.76
C PHE A 234 -10.87 23.09 -7.16
N LYS A 235 -11.67 23.63 -8.08
CA LYS A 235 -11.60 23.27 -9.50
C LYS A 235 -10.22 23.62 -10.09
N ASP A 236 -9.77 24.86 -9.93
CA ASP A 236 -8.47 25.29 -10.47
C ASP A 236 -7.30 24.65 -9.71
N TYR A 237 -7.48 24.37 -8.42
CA TYR A 237 -6.53 23.66 -7.57
C TYR A 237 -6.32 22.21 -8.03
N ALA A 238 -7.38 21.54 -8.48
CA ALA A 238 -7.32 20.22 -9.10
C ALA A 238 -6.69 20.27 -10.49
N ASP A 239 -7.25 21.09 -11.40
CA ASP A 239 -6.90 21.11 -12.82
C ASP A 239 -5.46 21.59 -13.06
N GLY A 240 -4.93 22.43 -12.16
CA GLY A 240 -3.57 22.96 -12.24
C GLY A 240 -3.43 24.24 -13.07
N ASP A 241 -4.53 24.91 -13.39
CA ASP A 241 -4.53 26.24 -14.00
C ASP A 241 -3.99 27.27 -12.99
N THR A 242 -2.68 27.54 -13.04
CA THR A 242 -2.03 28.51 -12.15
C THR A 242 -2.59 29.93 -12.30
N ALA A 243 -3.04 30.33 -13.49
CA ALA A 243 -3.59 31.67 -13.72
C ALA A 243 -5.05 31.77 -13.24
N GLY A 244 -5.82 30.69 -13.38
CA GLY A 244 -7.13 30.53 -12.77
C GLY A 244 -7.06 30.55 -11.24
N LEU A 245 -6.20 29.68 -10.68
CA LEU A 245 -6.02 29.54 -9.24
C LEU A 245 -5.64 30.86 -8.56
N GLN A 246 -4.77 31.66 -9.20
CA GLN A 246 -4.33 32.95 -8.65
C GLN A 246 -5.49 33.94 -8.42
N ARG A 247 -6.64 33.77 -9.08
CA ARG A 247 -7.83 34.63 -8.90
C ARG A 247 -8.51 34.43 -7.54
N TYR A 248 -8.29 33.29 -6.93
CA TYR A 248 -8.86 32.91 -5.64
C TYR A 248 -7.83 33.00 -4.50
N VAL A 249 -6.57 33.28 -4.82
CA VAL A 249 -5.47 33.32 -3.86
C VAL A 249 -5.20 34.76 -3.43
N ALA A 250 -4.90 34.94 -2.14
CA ALA A 250 -4.63 36.27 -1.56
C ALA A 250 -3.43 36.94 -2.26
N ALA A 251 -3.47 38.28 -2.35
CA ALA A 251 -2.43 39.05 -3.01
C ALA A 251 -1.02 38.75 -2.47
N GLY A 252 -0.07 38.51 -3.37
CA GLY A 252 1.31 38.17 -3.02
C GLY A 252 1.53 36.74 -2.51
N LYS A 253 0.49 35.89 -2.53
CA LYS A 253 0.58 34.46 -2.23
C LYS A 253 0.50 33.63 -3.51
N SER A 254 1.07 32.43 -3.45
CA SER A 254 0.90 31.38 -4.44
C SER A 254 0.73 30.04 -3.72
N LEU A 255 -0.05 29.15 -4.31
CA LEU A 255 -0.29 27.81 -3.76
C LEU A 255 0.06 26.76 -4.83
N PRO A 256 0.66 25.62 -4.44
CA PRO A 256 0.83 24.49 -5.36
C PRO A 256 -0.53 23.93 -5.73
N SER A 257 -0.67 23.35 -6.92
CA SER A 257 -1.88 22.65 -7.37
C SER A 257 -1.64 21.15 -7.49
N PHE A 258 -2.71 20.37 -7.69
CA PHE A 258 -2.62 18.94 -7.99
C PHE A 258 -2.18 18.65 -9.44
N GLY A 259 -2.15 19.65 -10.32
CA GLY A 259 -1.65 19.49 -11.69
C GLY A 259 -2.41 18.45 -12.51
N GLY A 260 -3.71 18.29 -12.28
CA GLY A 260 -4.57 17.32 -12.95
C GLY A 260 -4.51 15.90 -12.37
N ALA A 261 -3.78 15.66 -11.28
CA ALA A 261 -3.74 14.34 -10.62
C ALA A 261 -5.09 13.93 -9.99
N LEU A 262 -5.93 14.92 -9.68
CA LEU A 262 -7.28 14.77 -9.15
C LEU A 262 -8.22 15.66 -9.95
N THR A 263 -9.52 15.35 -9.94
CA THR A 263 -10.56 16.23 -10.48
C THR A 263 -11.50 16.64 -9.37
N PHE A 264 -11.87 17.91 -9.31
CA PHE A 264 -12.90 18.38 -8.38
C PHE A 264 -14.26 17.76 -8.72
N ALA A 265 -14.87 17.06 -7.77
CA ALA A 265 -16.22 16.54 -7.91
C ALA A 265 -17.24 17.43 -7.17
N GLU A 266 -17.00 17.69 -5.89
CA GLU A 266 -17.95 18.41 -5.05
C GLU A 266 -17.28 19.10 -3.86
N LEU A 267 -17.83 20.25 -3.45
CA LEU A 267 -17.60 20.85 -2.14
C LEU A 267 -18.75 20.45 -1.21
N LYS A 268 -18.53 19.39 -0.43
CA LYS A 268 -19.55 18.71 0.37
C LYS A 268 -19.95 19.51 1.61
N GLU A 269 -18.98 20.08 2.32
CA GLU A 269 -19.21 20.83 3.56
C GLU A 269 -18.25 22.01 3.68
N ILE A 270 -18.71 23.08 4.33
CA ILE A 270 -17.90 24.24 4.70
C ILE A 270 -18.29 24.66 6.12
N VAL A 271 -17.31 24.72 7.02
CA VAL A 271 -17.47 25.24 8.37
C VAL A 271 -16.67 26.54 8.48
N VAL A 272 -17.39 27.64 8.67
CA VAL A 272 -16.79 28.97 8.87
C VAL A 272 -17.04 29.37 10.32
N PRO A 273 -16.02 29.37 11.19
CA PRO A 273 -16.18 29.92 12.53
C PRO A 273 -16.51 31.42 12.49
N VAL A 274 -17.23 31.89 13.51
CA VAL A 274 -17.40 33.32 13.74
C VAL A 274 -16.03 34.00 13.88
N GLY A 275 -15.83 35.15 13.23
CA GLY A 275 -14.52 35.80 13.21
C GLY A 275 -14.45 37.08 12.39
N GLY A 276 -13.24 37.65 12.34
CA GLY A 276 -12.95 38.89 11.62
C GLY A 276 -12.75 38.70 10.12
N ALA A 277 -12.01 39.64 9.50
CA ALA A 277 -11.70 39.61 8.07
C ALA A 277 -10.71 38.49 7.68
N THR A 278 -9.97 37.93 8.63
CA THR A 278 -9.14 36.73 8.41
C THR A 278 -9.70 35.60 9.25
N ARG A 279 -9.94 34.44 8.62
CA ARG A 279 -10.57 33.29 9.28
C ARG A 279 -9.85 32.00 8.90
N GLU A 280 -9.78 31.08 9.86
CA GLU A 280 -9.49 29.68 9.57
C GLU A 280 -10.81 28.94 9.40
N ILE A 281 -11.02 28.37 8.21
CA ILE A 281 -12.23 27.64 7.87
C ILE A 281 -11.90 26.18 7.59
N GLN A 282 -12.92 25.32 7.60
CA GLN A 282 -12.80 23.94 7.17
C GLN A 282 -13.68 23.68 5.95
N ALA A 283 -13.19 22.85 5.05
CA ALA A 283 -13.93 22.42 3.86
C ALA A 283 -13.76 20.92 3.66
N VAL A 284 -14.86 20.21 3.42
CA VAL A 284 -14.84 18.81 3.00
C VAL A 284 -15.07 18.77 1.50
N VAL A 285 -14.08 18.26 0.77
CA VAL A 285 -14.06 18.21 -0.69
C VAL A 285 -14.06 16.76 -1.14
N VAL A 286 -14.85 16.46 -2.16
CA VAL A 286 -14.86 15.18 -2.85
C VAL A 286 -14.06 15.33 -4.14
N TRP A 287 -13.02 14.52 -4.26
CA TRP A 287 -12.21 14.40 -5.47
C TRP A 287 -12.59 13.17 -6.27
N THR A 288 -12.50 13.26 -7.59
CA THR A 288 -12.44 12.07 -8.45
C THR A 288 -10.97 11.70 -8.66
N VAL A 289 -10.64 10.45 -8.33
CA VAL A 289 -9.32 9.86 -8.54
C VAL A 289 -9.34 9.10 -9.87
N PRO A 290 -8.49 9.49 -10.84
CA PRO A 290 -8.38 8.77 -12.11
C PRO A 290 -7.97 7.31 -11.89
N ASN A 291 -8.53 6.40 -12.68
CA ASN A 291 -8.17 4.98 -12.66
C ASN A 291 -7.25 4.67 -13.86
N GLY A 292 -5.97 5.04 -13.72
CA GLY A 292 -4.97 4.94 -14.80
C GLY A 292 -5.24 5.90 -15.97
N ASP A 293 -4.62 5.62 -17.13
CA ASP A 293 -4.80 6.40 -18.36
C ASP A 293 -6.12 6.11 -19.10
N VAL A 294 -6.99 5.28 -18.51
CA VAL A 294 -8.27 4.92 -19.13
C VAL A 294 -9.28 6.02 -18.83
N PRO A 295 -9.85 6.70 -19.85
CA PRO A 295 -10.88 7.70 -19.63
C PRO A 295 -12.04 7.06 -18.84
N PRO A 296 -12.51 7.70 -17.75
CA PRO A 296 -13.63 7.19 -17.00
C PRO A 296 -14.83 7.04 -17.95
N THR A 297 -15.36 5.82 -18.05
CA THR A 297 -16.64 5.61 -18.73
C THR A 297 -17.74 5.90 -17.71
N PRO A 298 -18.59 6.91 -17.95
CA PRO A 298 -19.54 7.42 -16.94
C PRO A 298 -20.57 6.38 -16.49
N ASP A 299 -20.71 5.26 -17.18
CA ASP A 299 -21.66 4.19 -16.91
C ASP A 299 -21.00 2.85 -16.51
N SER A 300 -19.69 2.81 -16.25
CA SER A 300 -19.05 1.56 -15.82
C SER A 300 -19.47 1.19 -14.41
N THR A 301 -20.06 0.00 -14.26
CA THR A 301 -20.38 -0.62 -12.96
C THR A 301 -19.25 -1.51 -12.46
N ASP A 302 -18.16 -1.64 -13.23
CA ASP A 302 -16.97 -2.36 -12.79
C ASP A 302 -16.12 -1.45 -11.90
N PRO A 303 -15.99 -1.75 -10.58
CA PRO A 303 -15.20 -0.94 -9.66
C PRO A 303 -13.72 -0.86 -10.04
N ALA A 304 -13.22 -1.75 -10.92
CA ALA A 304 -11.86 -1.70 -11.45
C ALA A 304 -11.68 -0.71 -12.61
N THR A 305 -12.75 -0.12 -13.16
CA THR A 305 -12.69 0.85 -14.28
C THR A 305 -13.46 2.15 -14.02
N ALA A 306 -14.34 2.17 -13.02
CA ALA A 306 -14.89 3.42 -12.49
C ALA A 306 -13.79 4.23 -11.77
N GLY A 307 -13.75 5.55 -12.00
CA GLY A 307 -12.93 6.46 -11.20
C GLY A 307 -13.44 6.45 -9.74
N GLY A 308 -12.52 6.54 -8.78
CA GLY A 308 -12.89 6.54 -7.35
C GLY A 308 -13.28 7.93 -6.86
N HIS A 309 -14.16 8.02 -5.87
CA HIS A 309 -14.39 9.26 -5.12
C HIS A 309 -13.61 9.24 -3.81
N LEU A 310 -12.91 10.33 -3.52
CA LEU A 310 -12.10 10.50 -2.31
C LEU A 310 -12.55 11.75 -1.56
N GLU A 311 -13.09 11.57 -0.36
CA GLU A 311 -13.47 12.65 0.54
C GLU A 311 -12.26 13.09 1.37
N GLN A 312 -11.92 14.38 1.33
CA GLN A 312 -10.82 14.96 2.10
C GLN A 312 -11.26 16.25 2.77
N ALA A 313 -10.88 16.40 4.04
CA ALA A 313 -11.09 17.61 4.79
C ALA A 313 -9.84 18.51 4.74
N TYR A 314 -10.05 19.80 4.49
CA TYR A 314 -9.04 20.84 4.42
C TYR A 314 -9.29 21.90 5.48
N ARG A 315 -8.20 22.47 5.99
CA ARG A 315 -8.21 23.75 6.73
C ARG A 315 -7.64 24.81 5.81
N LEU A 316 -8.37 25.91 5.65
CA LEU A 316 -7.96 27.04 4.82
C LEU A 316 -7.87 28.30 5.67
N THR A 317 -6.86 29.12 5.41
CA THR A 317 -6.86 30.52 5.88
C THR A 317 -7.46 31.36 4.78
N VAL A 318 -8.54 32.08 5.07
CA VAL A 318 -9.21 32.98 4.12
C VAL A 318 -9.18 34.42 4.62
N GLU A 319 -9.03 35.36 3.68
CA GLU A 319 -8.96 36.79 3.94
C GLU A 319 -10.02 37.52 3.13
N LYS A 320 -10.85 38.33 3.79
CA LYS A 320 -11.83 39.21 3.14
C LYS A 320 -11.11 40.46 2.66
N GLN A 321 -11.06 40.67 1.35
CA GLN A 321 -10.51 41.86 0.72
C GLN A 321 -11.63 42.54 -0.10
N GLY A 322 -12.18 43.62 0.44
CA GLY A 322 -13.43 44.20 -0.06
C GLY A 322 -14.61 43.24 0.14
N ASP A 323 -15.33 42.94 -0.93
CA ASP A 323 -16.50 42.05 -0.90
C ASP A 323 -16.17 40.59 -1.28
N LYS A 324 -14.89 40.25 -1.41
CA LYS A 324 -14.43 38.91 -1.83
C LYS A 324 -13.53 38.27 -0.79
N TRP A 325 -13.55 36.95 -0.78
CA TRP A 325 -12.69 36.14 0.07
C TRP A 325 -11.58 35.53 -0.77
N PHE A 326 -10.38 35.49 -0.21
CA PHE A 326 -9.22 34.94 -0.88
C PHE A 326 -8.53 33.92 0.02
N VAL A 327 -8.09 32.81 -0.57
CA VAL A 327 -7.36 31.75 0.11
C VAL A 327 -5.89 32.19 0.27
N ALA A 328 -5.43 32.28 1.51
CA ALA A 328 -4.05 32.62 1.83
C ALA A 328 -3.18 31.37 2.10
N ASP A 329 -3.78 30.29 2.60
CA ASP A 329 -3.11 29.03 2.93
C ASP A 329 -4.10 27.85 2.87
N ILE A 330 -3.60 26.65 2.58
CA ILE A 330 -4.36 25.40 2.58
C ILE A 330 -3.51 24.24 3.13
N ARG A 331 -4.14 23.42 3.97
CA ARG A 331 -3.52 22.22 4.58
C ARG A 331 -4.58 21.18 4.92
N GLY A 332 -4.14 19.96 5.24
CA GLY A 332 -5.04 18.91 5.74
C GLY A 332 -5.78 19.39 7.00
N ALA A 333 -7.07 19.06 7.08
CA ALA A 333 -7.85 19.35 8.26
C ALA A 333 -7.22 18.70 9.50
N GLY A 334 -7.32 19.41 10.63
CA GLY A 334 -6.87 18.93 11.92
C GLY A 334 -7.98 18.14 12.58
N ARG A 335 -8.08 18.20 13.91
CA ARG A 335 -9.29 17.73 14.59
C ARG A 335 -10.45 18.62 14.14
N VAL A 336 -11.46 18.01 13.53
CA VAL A 336 -12.77 18.63 13.36
C VAL A 336 -13.45 18.54 14.72
N ALA A 337 -14.03 19.65 15.16
CA ALA A 337 -14.96 19.60 16.27
C ALA A 337 -16.33 19.31 15.64
N ASP A 338 -16.67 18.04 15.52
CA ASP A 338 -17.94 17.60 14.90
C ASP A 338 -19.15 17.96 15.76
#